data_AF-A0AAW6BAU5-F1
#
_entry.id   AF-A0AAW6BAU5-F1
#
_cell.length_a   1.000
_cell.length_b   1.000
_cell.length_c   1.000
_cell.angle_alpha   90.00
_cell.angle_beta   90.00
_cell.angle_gamma   90.00
#
_symmetry.space_group_name_H-M   'P 1'
#
loop_
_entity.id
_entity.type
_entity.pdbx_description
1 polymer ?
#
loop_
_entity_poly.entity_id
_entity_poly.type
_entity_poly.pdbx_seq_one_letter_code
_entity_poly.pdbx_strand_id
1 'polypeptide(L)'
;MLKGECDELVEGEPIHLKEGNVLMMDIGCHHSISTLHQNDLMINFNNKNISFKFWDETHKKDSFIYQYIFNISMQNHNKQKFILFPKNADLTDTMDEISNEYFSGYKYRGMIIDNYFNILLAKIIRNYPMIKKRTYDNQQKNIS
;
A
#
# COMPACT_ATOMS: atom_id res chain seq x y z
N MET A 1 8.52 1.90 0.83
CA MET A 1 9.90 2.42 0.90
C MET A 1 10.73 1.47 1.73
N LEU A 2 11.63 0.70 1.12
CA LEU A 2 12.45 -0.28 1.84
C LEU A 2 13.60 0.40 2.59
N LYS A 3 14.25 1.38 1.94
CA LYS A 3 15.36 2.15 2.49
C LYS A 3 15.30 3.59 2.00
N GLY A 4 15.59 4.55 2.88
CA GLY A 4 15.67 5.98 2.52
C GLY A 4 14.33 6.73 2.59
N GLU A 5 14.21 7.81 1.83
CA GLU A 5 12.99 8.62 1.76
C GLU A 5 12.72 9.15 0.35
N CYS A 6 11.47 9.46 0.05
CA CYS A 6 11.06 9.92 -1.28
C CYS A 6 9.81 10.79 -1.20
N ASP A 7 9.81 11.88 -1.95
CA ASP A 7 8.60 12.65 -2.20
C ASP A 7 7.86 12.07 -3.41
N GLU A 8 6.55 11.88 -3.25
CA GLU A 8 5.63 11.49 -4.32
C GLU A 8 4.48 12.49 -4.42
N LEU A 9 3.99 12.73 -5.62
CA LEU A 9 2.75 13.45 -5.85
C LEU A 9 1.69 12.43 -6.28
N VAL A 10 0.72 12.16 -5.41
CA VAL A 10 -0.32 11.15 -5.65
C VAL A 10 -1.67 11.86 -5.78
N GLU A 11 -2.27 11.83 -6.96
CA GLU A 11 -3.52 12.55 -7.27
C GLU A 11 -3.46 14.05 -6.93
N GLY A 12 -2.27 14.65 -7.09
CA GLY A 12 -2.02 16.06 -6.75
C GLY A 12 -1.72 16.32 -5.28
N GLU A 13 -1.77 15.31 -4.42
CA GLU A 13 -1.42 15.41 -2.99
C GLU A 13 0.06 15.07 -2.78
N PRO A 14 0.87 15.95 -2.15
CA PRO A 14 2.26 15.65 -1.84
C PRO A 14 2.35 14.67 -0.66
N ILE A 15 3.06 13.57 -0.88
CA ILE A 15 3.30 12.50 0.09
C ILE A 15 4.80 12.35 0.28
N HIS A 16 5.24 12.42 1.53
CA HIS A 16 6.63 12.16 1.88
C HIS A 16 6.74 10.73 2.47
N LEU A 17 7.31 9.81 1.69
CA LEU A 17 7.53 8.43 2.08
C LEU A 17 8.84 8.28 2.80
N LYS A 18 8.78 7.82 4.05
CA LYS A 18 9.95 7.45 4.84
C LYS A 18 10.19 5.95 4.80
N GLU A 19 11.39 5.54 5.15
CA GLU A 19 11.76 4.15 5.31
C GLU A 19 10.69 3.35 6.11
N GLY A 20 10.36 2.16 5.61
CA GLY A 20 9.36 1.27 6.17
C GLY A 20 7.91 1.69 5.90
N ASN A 21 7.65 2.83 5.28
CA ASN A 21 6.29 3.21 4.88
C ASN A 21 5.81 2.35 3.70
N VAL A 22 4.52 2.03 3.70
CA VAL A 22 3.85 1.35 2.59
C VAL A 22 2.79 2.29 2.01
N LEU A 23 2.96 2.65 0.75
CA LEU A 23 1.95 3.37 -0.02
C LEU A 23 1.14 2.36 -0.83
N MET A 24 -0.16 2.30 -0.59
CA MET A 24 -1.10 1.48 -1.36
C MET A 24 -1.97 2.40 -2.22
N MET A 25 -2.06 2.10 -3.51
CA MET A 25 -2.78 2.92 -4.48
C MET A 25 -3.81 2.08 -5.24
N ASP A 26 -4.87 2.75 -5.66
CA ASP A 26 -5.89 2.19 -6.55
C ASP A 26 -5.37 2.03 -8.00
N ILE A 27 -5.96 1.12 -8.75
CA ILE A 27 -5.76 1.00 -10.19
C ILE A 27 -6.21 2.30 -10.87
N GLY A 28 -5.31 2.91 -11.63
CA GLY A 28 -5.58 4.19 -12.30
C GLY A 28 -5.36 5.43 -11.42
N CYS A 29 -4.79 5.26 -10.22
CA CYS A 29 -4.22 6.35 -9.44
C CYS A 29 -3.03 6.96 -10.20
N HIS A 30 -3.07 8.27 -10.43
CA HIS A 30 -1.96 9.00 -11.02
C HIS A 30 -0.97 9.35 -9.92
N HIS A 31 0.28 8.91 -10.09
CA HIS A 31 1.35 9.30 -9.20
C HIS A 31 2.60 9.66 -9.98
N SER A 32 3.38 10.58 -9.45
CA SER A 32 4.74 10.86 -9.90
C SER A 32 5.70 10.81 -8.73
N ILE A 33 6.88 10.28 -8.98
CA ILE A 33 7.92 10.07 -7.98
C ILE A 33 9.00 11.12 -8.22
N SER A 34 9.39 11.84 -7.18
CA SER A 34 10.56 12.73 -7.25
C SER A 34 11.84 11.92 -7.40
N THR A 35 12.95 12.59 -7.70
CA THR A 35 14.22 11.91 -7.96
C THR A 35 14.67 11.13 -6.72
N LEU A 36 14.80 9.81 -6.85
CA LEU A 36 15.38 8.96 -5.80
C LEU A 36 16.87 9.29 -5.64
N HIS A 37 17.37 9.33 -4.41
CA HIS A 37 18.78 9.45 -4.12
C HIS A 37 19.48 8.07 -4.25
N GLN A 38 20.81 8.09 -4.34
CA GLN A 38 21.63 6.91 -4.64
C GLN A 38 21.47 5.75 -3.64
N ASN A 39 20.97 6.02 -2.44
CA ASN A 39 20.81 5.03 -1.37
C ASN A 39 19.35 4.62 -1.11
N ASP A 40 18.41 5.19 -1.87
CA ASP A 40 16.99 4.94 -1.69
C ASP A 40 16.56 3.68 -2.44
N LEU A 41 15.73 2.86 -1.81
CA LEU A 41 15.21 1.64 -2.41
C LEU A 41 13.69 1.61 -2.25
N MET A 42 13.00 1.83 -3.37
CA MET A 42 11.56 1.72 -3.49
C MET A 42 11.19 0.46 -4.26
N ILE A 43 10.23 -0.30 -3.73
CA ILE A 43 9.64 -1.44 -4.43
C ILE A 43 8.21 -1.06 -4.84
N ASN A 44 7.93 -1.10 -6.14
CA ASN A 44 6.59 -0.91 -6.68
C ASN A 44 6.01 -2.26 -7.12
N PHE A 45 4.98 -2.74 -6.43
CA PHE A 45 4.28 -3.97 -6.78
C PHE A 45 3.03 -3.68 -7.62
N ASN A 46 3.18 -3.76 -8.94
CA ASN A 46 2.06 -3.67 -9.87
C ASN A 46 1.44 -5.06 -10.11
N ASN A 47 0.86 -5.68 -9.08
CA ASN A 47 0.20 -6.98 -9.26
C ASN A 47 -1.27 -6.79 -9.66
N LYS A 48 -1.60 -7.09 -10.93
CA LYS A 48 -2.97 -7.04 -11.46
C LYS A 48 -3.89 -8.14 -10.90
N ASN A 49 -3.30 -9.15 -10.23
CA ASN A 49 -3.99 -10.34 -9.76
C ASN A 49 -3.73 -10.55 -8.27
N ILE A 50 -3.95 -9.53 -7.44
CA ILE A 50 -4.20 -9.78 -6.02
C ILE A 50 -5.36 -10.78 -6.00
N SER A 51 -5.11 -12.00 -5.51
CA SER A 51 -6.13 -13.05 -5.48
C SER A 51 -7.14 -12.71 -4.39
N PHE A 52 -8.03 -11.74 -4.66
CA PHE A 52 -9.15 -11.36 -3.79
C PHE A 52 -10.07 -12.55 -3.49
N LYS A 53 -9.99 -13.62 -4.30
CA LYS A 53 -10.63 -14.91 -4.04
C LYS A 53 -10.21 -15.53 -2.71
N PHE A 54 -8.95 -15.40 -2.29
CA PHE A 54 -8.50 -15.89 -0.98
C PHE A 54 -9.14 -15.15 0.19
N TRP A 55 -9.51 -13.88 -0.04
CA TRP A 55 -9.97 -12.95 0.97
C TRP A 55 -11.51 -12.98 1.15
N ASP A 56 -12.23 -13.37 0.11
CA ASP A 56 -13.70 -13.50 0.11
C ASP A 56 -14.20 -14.61 1.05
N GLU A 57 -13.35 -15.61 1.34
CA GLU A 57 -13.71 -16.78 2.15
C GLU A 57 -13.42 -16.61 3.66
N THR A 58 -12.61 -15.61 4.06
CA THR A 58 -12.01 -15.58 5.42
C THR A 58 -12.46 -14.45 6.36
N HIS A 59 -13.18 -13.41 5.92
CA HIS A 59 -13.55 -12.31 6.82
C HIS A 59 -15.00 -11.81 6.70
N LYS A 60 -15.64 -11.63 7.86
CA LYS A 60 -16.92 -10.91 7.98
C LYS A 60 -16.75 -9.48 7.46
N LYS A 61 -17.77 -9.01 6.73
CA LYS A 61 -17.92 -7.79 5.92
C LYS A 61 -17.61 -6.42 6.59
N ASP A 62 -17.00 -6.37 7.78
CA ASP A 62 -17.04 -5.19 8.66
C ASP A 62 -15.70 -4.42 8.81
N SER A 63 -14.60 -4.87 8.19
CA SER A 63 -13.34 -4.10 8.19
C SER A 63 -13.37 -3.04 7.08
N PHE A 64 -13.29 -1.75 7.44
CA PHE A 64 -13.19 -0.64 6.50
C PHE A 64 -11.99 -0.79 5.55
N ILE A 65 -10.86 -1.34 6.03
CA ILE A 65 -9.68 -1.59 5.19
C ILE A 65 -9.93 -2.74 4.21
N TYR A 66 -10.65 -3.78 4.59
CA TYR A 66 -11.09 -4.81 3.64
C TYR A 66 -12.00 -4.22 2.57
N GLN A 67 -13.03 -3.47 2.97
CA GLN A 67 -13.94 -2.80 2.03
C GLN A 67 -13.18 -1.81 1.14
N TYR A 68 -12.15 -1.14 1.67
CA TYR A 68 -11.33 -0.22 0.91
C TYR A 68 -10.44 -0.93 -0.12
N ILE A 69 -9.70 -1.96 0.30
CA ILE A 69 -8.88 -2.80 -0.57
C ILE A 69 -9.75 -3.46 -1.66
N PHE A 70 -10.96 -3.90 -1.29
CA PHE A 70 -11.97 -4.42 -2.22
C PHE A 70 -12.51 -3.34 -3.17
N ASN A 71 -12.81 -2.14 -2.68
CA ASN A 71 -13.33 -1.05 -3.50
C ASN A 71 -12.29 -0.52 -4.49
N ILE A 72 -11.02 -0.44 -4.06
CA ILE A 72 -9.85 -0.25 -4.94
C ILE A 72 -9.89 -1.29 -6.06
N SER A 73 -10.01 -2.58 -5.70
CA SER A 73 -10.02 -3.64 -6.71
C SER A 73 -11.20 -3.58 -7.69
N MET A 74 -12.30 -2.92 -7.31
CA MET A 74 -13.58 -2.95 -8.02
C MET A 74 -13.90 -1.69 -8.84
N GLN A 75 -12.94 -0.78 -9.07
CA GLN A 75 -13.13 0.43 -9.89
C GLN A 75 -14.32 1.32 -9.45
N ASN A 76 -14.83 1.15 -8.23
CA ASN A 76 -15.99 1.87 -7.74
C ASN A 76 -15.54 3.23 -7.18
N HIS A 77 -16.15 4.30 -7.69
CA HIS A 77 -15.90 5.75 -7.51
C HIS A 77 -15.71 6.27 -6.06
N ASN A 78 -14.81 5.71 -5.26
CA ASN A 78 -14.42 6.28 -3.97
C ASN A 78 -13.44 7.45 -4.20
N LYS A 79 -13.65 8.54 -3.47
CA LYS A 79 -12.83 9.76 -3.57
C LYS A 79 -11.40 9.59 -3.07
N GLN A 80 -11.12 8.58 -2.26
CA GLN A 80 -9.78 8.32 -1.72
C GLN A 80 -9.12 7.17 -2.49
N LYS A 81 -8.13 7.50 -3.34
CA LYS A 81 -7.46 6.56 -4.26
C LYS A 81 -6.15 5.98 -3.72
N PHE A 82 -5.71 6.37 -2.52
CA PHE A 82 -4.52 5.82 -1.89
C PHE A 82 -4.58 5.84 -0.35
N ILE A 83 -3.77 4.99 0.28
CA ILE A 83 -3.52 4.95 1.72
C ILE A 83 -2.02 4.84 1.99
N LEU A 84 -1.54 5.63 2.95
CA LEU A 84 -0.21 5.53 3.52
C LEU A 84 -0.26 4.78 4.86
N PHE A 85 0.45 3.66 4.94
CA PHE A 85 0.70 2.94 6.17
C PHE A 85 2.09 3.30 6.72
N PRO A 86 2.19 3.79 7.97
CA PRO A 86 3.47 4.11 8.57
C PRO A 86 4.32 2.86 8.85
N LYS A 87 5.61 3.08 9.10
CA LYS A 87 6.57 2.03 9.45
C LYS A 87 6.03 1.16 10.59
N ASN A 88 6.01 -0.14 10.34
CA ASN A 88 5.63 -1.16 11.29
C ASN A 88 6.61 -2.33 11.10
N ALA A 89 7.16 -2.87 12.19
CA ALA A 89 8.17 -3.92 12.13
C ALA A 89 7.69 -5.15 11.34
N ASP A 90 6.45 -5.58 11.62
CA ASP A 90 5.83 -6.74 10.98
C ASP A 90 5.65 -6.56 9.45
N LEU A 91 5.39 -5.32 9.00
CA LEU A 91 5.36 -4.99 7.58
C LEU A 91 6.76 -4.89 6.98
N THR A 92 7.70 -4.30 7.71
CA THR A 92 9.09 -4.08 7.26
C THR A 92 9.80 -5.41 7.06
N ASP A 93 9.70 -6.31 8.03
CA ASP A 93 10.28 -7.65 7.96
C ASP A 93 9.73 -8.43 6.76
N THR A 94 8.44 -8.32 6.47
CA THR A 94 7.85 -8.96 5.27
C THR A 94 8.29 -8.31 3.97
N MET A 95 8.49 -6.99 3.94
CA MET A 95 9.06 -6.33 2.76
C MET A 95 10.51 -6.76 2.53
N ASP A 96 11.30 -6.94 3.59
CA ASP A 96 12.67 -7.44 3.51
C ASP A 96 12.71 -8.88 2.98
N GLU A 97 11.82 -9.76 3.44
CA GLU A 97 11.66 -11.12 2.91
C GLU A 97 11.34 -11.11 1.41
N ILE A 98 10.43 -10.24 0.96
CA ILE A 98 10.12 -10.11 -0.47
C ILE A 98 11.33 -9.62 -1.26
N SER A 99 12.05 -8.62 -0.73
CA SER A 99 13.25 -8.08 -1.35
C SER A 99 14.34 -9.14 -1.48
N ASN A 100 14.61 -9.88 -0.40
CA ASN A 100 15.59 -10.96 -0.39
C ASN A 100 15.23 -12.04 -1.41
N GLU A 101 13.96 -12.45 -1.48
CA GLU A 101 13.51 -13.44 -2.46
C GLU A 101 13.63 -12.93 -3.91
N TYR A 102 13.36 -11.64 -4.15
CA TYR A 102 13.52 -11.02 -5.47
C TYR A 102 14.98 -11.06 -5.96
N PHE A 103 15.93 -10.76 -5.07
CA PHE A 103 17.36 -10.72 -5.39
C PHE A 103 18.07 -12.09 -5.26
N SER A 104 17.42 -13.11 -4.69
CA SER A 104 18.03 -14.43 -4.42
C SER A 104 18.42 -15.21 -5.68
N GLY A 105 17.71 -14.98 -6.79
CA GLY A 105 17.89 -15.74 -8.03
C GLY A 105 17.37 -17.18 -7.99
N TYR A 106 16.71 -17.62 -6.91
CA TYR A 106 16.25 -19.00 -6.76
C TYR A 106 15.13 -19.40 -7.73
N LYS A 107 15.00 -20.72 -7.95
CA LYS A 107 13.83 -21.32 -8.60
C LYS A 107 12.61 -21.10 -7.71
N TYR A 108 11.43 -20.96 -8.32
CA TYR A 108 10.14 -20.71 -7.65
C TYR A 108 9.98 -19.37 -6.93
N ARG A 109 10.96 -18.45 -7.03
CA ARG A 109 10.88 -17.12 -6.39
C ARG A 109 9.58 -16.35 -6.62
N GLY A 110 9.02 -16.43 -7.83
CA GLY A 110 7.75 -15.77 -8.15
C GLY A 110 6.59 -16.24 -7.27
N MET A 111 6.46 -17.56 -7.09
CA MET A 111 5.43 -18.16 -6.22
C MET A 111 5.65 -17.79 -4.76
N ILE A 112 6.90 -17.70 -4.30
CA ILE A 112 7.22 -17.31 -2.93
C ILE A 112 6.88 -15.83 -2.69
N ILE A 113 7.28 -14.95 -3.62
CA ILE A 113 6.95 -13.52 -3.60
C ILE A 113 5.44 -13.31 -3.57
N ASP A 114 4.67 -14.04 -4.39
CA ASP A 114 3.20 -13.95 -4.40
C ASP A 114 2.60 -14.33 -3.03
N ASN A 115 3.13 -15.34 -2.36
CA ASN A 115 2.68 -15.74 -1.02
C ASN A 115 3.08 -14.73 0.05
N TYR A 116 4.30 -14.20 0.02
CA TYR A 116 4.71 -13.13 0.93
C TYR A 116 3.87 -11.86 0.72
N PHE A 117 3.47 -11.56 -0.50
CA PHE A 117 2.57 -10.45 -0.78
C PHE A 117 1.20 -10.64 -0.12
N ASN A 118 0.62 -11.84 -0.19
CA ASN A 118 -0.62 -12.16 0.54
C ASN A 118 -0.43 -12.01 2.06
N ILE A 119 0.71 -12.44 2.60
CA ILE A 119 1.05 -12.26 4.01
C ILE A 119 1.15 -10.77 4.35
N LEU A 120 1.79 -9.95 3.51
CA LEU A 120 1.91 -8.51 3.70
C LEU A 120 0.54 -7.84 3.80
N LEU A 121 -0.39 -8.18 2.89
CA LEU A 121 -1.77 -7.69 2.93
C LEU A 121 -2.49 -8.10 4.22
N ALA A 122 -2.32 -9.36 4.67
CA ALA A 122 -2.88 -9.84 5.94
C ALA A 122 -2.39 -9.02 7.13
N LYS A 123 -1.08 -8.76 7.16
CA LYS A 123 -0.44 -7.97 8.21
C LYS A 123 -0.89 -6.52 8.18
N ILE A 124 -1.13 -5.93 7.01
CA ILE A 124 -1.72 -4.59 6.89
C ILE A 124 -3.11 -4.57 7.55
N ILE A 125 -3.99 -5.51 7.19
CA ILE A 125 -5.34 -5.58 7.76
C ILE A 125 -5.29 -5.81 9.28
N ARG A 126 -4.39 -6.67 9.75
CA ARG A 126 -4.19 -6.95 11.18
C ARG A 126 -3.73 -5.73 11.97
N ASN A 127 -2.78 -4.97 11.44
CA ASN A 127 -2.19 -3.81 12.14
C ASN A 127 -3.04 -2.54 12.01
N TYR A 128 -3.93 -2.46 11.00
CA TYR A 128 -4.77 -1.29 10.75
C TYR A 128 -6.26 -1.66 10.66
N PRO A 129 -6.86 -2.30 11.67
CA PRO A 129 -8.23 -2.82 11.57
C PRO A 129 -9.31 -1.73 11.42
N MET A 130 -9.02 -0.47 11.75
CA MET A 130 -9.93 0.66 11.66
C MET A 130 -9.18 1.98 11.45
N ILE A 131 -8.97 2.41 10.21
CA ILE A 131 -8.74 3.85 9.98
C ILE A 131 -10.12 4.51 10.08
N LYS A 132 -10.41 5.15 11.23
CA LYS A 132 -11.55 6.08 11.30
C LYS A 132 -11.34 7.12 10.21
N LYS A 133 -12.29 7.19 9.28
CA LYS A 133 -12.40 8.14 8.17
C LYS A 133 -11.87 9.52 8.63
N ARG A 134 -10.68 9.93 8.18
CA ARG A 134 -10.31 11.34 8.23
C ARG A 134 -11.12 12.02 7.14
N THR A 135 -12.32 12.46 7.47
CA THR A 135 -13.02 13.46 6.67
C THR A 135 -12.14 14.71 6.65
N TYR A 136 -11.46 14.96 5.53
CA TYR A 136 -11.05 16.32 5.19
C TYR A 136 -12.33 17.08 4.84
N ASP A 137 -13.09 17.45 5.86
CA ASP A 137 -14.17 18.41 5.73
C ASP A 137 -13.54 19.79 5.54
N ASN A 138 -13.59 20.26 4.29
CA ASN A 138 -13.69 21.66 3.88
C ASN A 138 -13.40 22.71 4.96
N GLN A 139 -12.12 23.03 5.17
CA GLN A 139 -11.71 24.33 5.72
C GLN A 139 -11.17 25.23 4.60
N GLN A 140 -12.02 25.48 3.61
CA GLN A 140 -12.01 26.74 2.86
C GLN A 140 -13.45 27.23 2.75
N LYS A 141 -14.00 27.65 3.90
CA LYS A 141 -15.05 28.67 3.95
C LYS A 141 -14.61 29.71 4.97
N ASN A 142 -14.52 30.94 4.46
CA ASN A 142 -14.54 32.20 5.19
C ASN A 142 -13.19 32.66 5.76
N ILE A 143 -12.42 33.37 4.94
CA ILE A 143 -11.84 34.63 5.41
C ILE A 143 -12.66 35.73 4.75
N SER A 144 -13.46 36.34 5.61
CA SER A 144 -14.25 37.56 5.45
C SER A 144 -13.43 38.75 4.99
#